data_AF-A0A2G9MJ07-F1
#
_entry.id   AF-A0A2G9MJ07-F1
#
_cell.length_a   1.000
_cell.length_b   1.000
_cell.length_c   1.000
_cell.angle_alpha   90.00
_cell.angle_beta   90.00
_cell.angle_gamma   90.00
#
_symmetry.space_group_name_H-M   'P 1'
#
loop_
_entity.id
_entity.type
_entity.pdbx_description
1 polymer ?
#
loop_
_entity_poly.entity_id
_entity_poly.type
_entity_poly.pdbx_seq_one_letter_code
_entity_poly.pdbx_strand_id
1 'polypeptide(L)' 'MDYNKFINKKIYEVKVRAIKTSNFMIAEIIEVPYENLKKIAERITKEIPNVARMYYEITGKPPATIEYI' A
#
# COMPACT_ATOMS: atom_id res chain seq x y z
N MET A 1 -6.84 13.28 19.33
CA MET A 1 -6.10 13.36 18.05
C MET A 1 -6.24 14.79 17.57
N ASP A 2 -5.13 15.51 17.39
CA ASP A 2 -5.19 16.92 17.00
C ASP A 2 -5.51 17.03 15.50
N TYR A 3 -6.78 17.29 15.19
CA TYR A 3 -7.27 17.43 13.82
C TYR A 3 -6.67 18.63 13.09
N ASN A 4 -6.15 19.64 13.82
CA ASN A 4 -5.53 20.83 13.22
C ASN A 4 -4.27 20.49 12.40
N LYS A 5 -3.64 19.34 12.66
CA LYS A 5 -2.49 18.84 11.89
C LYS A 5 -2.84 18.53 10.42
N PHE A 6 -4.13 18.40 10.09
CA PHE A 6 -4.61 18.00 8.76
C PHE A 6 -5.33 19.13 8.00
N ILE A 7 -5.71 20.23 8.67
CA ILE A 7 -6.58 21.27 8.10
C ILE A 7 -5.90 22.03 6.95
N ASN A 8 -4.57 22.06 6.88
CA ASN A 8 -3.81 22.74 5.83
C ASN A 8 -2.74 21.85 5.16
N LYS A 9 -2.82 20.53 5.30
CA LYS A 9 -1.78 19.61 4.82
C LYS A 9 -2.36 18.61 3.84
N LYS A 10 -1.70 18.48 2.68
CA LYS A 10 -2.03 17.46 1.68
C LYS A 10 -1.90 16.08 2.31
N ILE A 11 -3.01 15.35 2.32
CA ILE A 11 -3.09 13.98 2.82
C ILE A 11 -2.75 13.03 1.68
N TYR A 12 -1.94 12.03 2.00
CA TYR A 12 -1.53 11.00 1.07
C TYR A 12 -2.10 9.64 1.48
N GLU A 13 -2.26 8.80 0.47
CA GLU A 13 -2.56 7.40 0.60
C GLU A 13 -1.43 6.60 -0.02
N VAL A 14 -1.12 5.45 0.56
CA VAL A 14 -0.04 4.59 0.10
C VAL A 14 -0.63 3.27 -0.37
N LYS A 15 -0.26 2.83 -1.57
CA LYS A 15 -0.56 1.50 -2.07
C LYS A 15 0.69 0.65 -1.94
N VAL A 16 0.61 -0.43 -1.17
CA VAL A 16 1.66 -1.44 -1.09
C VAL A 16 1.31 -2.57 -2.05
N ARG A 17 2.29 -2.97 -2.85
CA ARG A 17 2.16 -4.07 -3.79
C ARG A 17 3.32 -5.03 -3.60
N ALA A 18 3.00 -6.31 -3.38
CA ALA A 18 3.98 -7.38 -3.38
C ALA A 18 3.51 -8.48 -4.34
N ILE A 19 4.38 -8.79 -5.30
CA ILE A 19 4.08 -9.71 -6.39
C ILE A 19 5.23 -10.68 -6.60
N LYS A 20 4.91 -11.88 -7.07
CA LYS A 20 5.86 -12.87 -7.55
C LYS A 20 5.71 -12.98 -9.06
N THR A 21 6.75 -12.56 -9.79
CA THR A 21 6.77 -12.62 -11.25
C THR A 21 7.21 -14.00 -11.71
N SER A 22 6.42 -14.63 -12.58
CA SER A 22 6.77 -15.91 -13.22
C SER A 22 7.44 -15.69 -14.57
N ASN A 23 7.01 -14.66 -15.30
CA ASN A 23 7.63 -14.20 -16.55
C ASN A 23 7.23 -12.74 -16.85
N PHE A 24 7.64 -12.19 -17.98
CA PHE A 24 7.34 -10.81 -18.37
C PHE A 24 5.85 -10.46 -18.45
N MET A 25 4.97 -11.45 -18.57
CA MET A 25 3.53 -11.28 -18.77
C MET A 25 2.69 -11.67 -17.55
N ILE A 26 3.21 -12.48 -16.62
CA ILE A 26 2.45 -13.05 -15.51
C ILE A 26 3.12 -12.72 -14.16
N ALA A 27 2.36 -12.13 -13.26
CA ALA A 27 2.74 -11.94 -11.86
C ALA A 27 1.57 -12.17 -10.92
N GLU A 28 1.78 -13.02 -9.92
CA GLU A 28 0.79 -13.34 -8.90
C GLU A 28 1.02 -12.46 -7.67
N ILE A 29 -0.04 -12.24 -6.90
CA ILE A 29 0.08 -11.55 -5.62
C ILE A 29 0.78 -12.45 -4.61
N ILE A 30 1.53 -11.83 -3.71
CA ILE A 30 2.04 -12.54 -2.53
C ILE A 30 0.99 -12.42 -1.44
N GLU A 31 0.55 -13.54 -0.87
CA GLU A 31 -0.24 -13.52 0.36
C GLU A 31 0.66 -13.17 1.53
N VAL A 32 0.62 -11.90 1.93
CA VAL A 32 1.35 -11.43 3.11
C VAL A 32 0.45 -11.64 4.33
N PRO A 33 0.94 -12.29 5.41
CA PRO A 33 0.16 -12.45 6.63
C PRO A 33 -0.40 -11.12 7.12
N TYR A 34 -1.68 -11.11 7.50
CA TYR A 34 -2.38 -9.87 7.85
C TYR A 34 -1.70 -9.10 8.99
N GLU A 35 -1.09 -9.81 9.95
CA GLU A 35 -0.32 -9.19 11.04
C GLU A 35 0.87 -8.36 10.52
N ASN A 36 1.56 -8.85 9.48
CA ASN A 36 2.65 -8.10 8.85
C ASN A 36 2.11 -6.87 8.13
N LEU A 37 0.99 -6.99 7.42
CA LEU A 37 0.33 -5.84 6.76
C LEU A 37 -0.08 -4.77 7.78
N LYS A 38 -0.65 -5.19 8.92
CA LYS A 38 -1.03 -4.30 10.01
C LYS A 38 0.18 -3.56 10.58
N LYS A 39 1.27 -4.29 10.87
CA LYS A 39 2.52 -3.69 11.34
C LYS A 39 3.10 -2.67 10.35
N ILE A 40 3.04 -2.96 9.04
CA ILE A 40 3.49 -2.02 8.00
C ILE A 40 2.59 -0.77 7.99
N ALA A 41 1.26 -0.94 8.01
CA ALA A 41 0.31 0.17 8.02
C ALA A 41 0.48 1.08 9.25
N GLU A 42 0.68 0.49 10.43
CA GLU A 42 0.95 1.22 11.67
C GLU A 42 2.23 2.04 11.58
N ARG A 43 3.31 1.45 11.05
CA ARG A 43 4.58 2.16 10.87
C ARG A 43 4.45 3.29 9.86
N ILE A 44 3.84 3.05 8.71
CA ILE A 44 3.65 4.07 7.66
C ILE A 44 2.89 5.28 8.22
N THR A 45 1.74 5.05 8.87
CA THR A 45 0.90 6.14 9.36
C THR A 45 1.48 6.85 10.59
N LYS A 46 2.34 6.18 11.36
CA LYS A 46 3.03 6.78 12.52
C LYS A 46 4.30 7.53 12.14
N GLU A 47 5.10 6.98 11.24
CA GLU A 47 6.45 7.49 10.91
C GLU A 47 6.41 8.54 9.78
N ILE A 48 5.43 8.48 8.87
CA ILE A 48 5.36 9.37 7.71
C ILE A 48 4.25 10.42 7.91
N PRO A 49 4.59 11.70 8.13
CA PRO A 49 3.60 12.74 8.30
C PRO A 49 2.66 12.84 7.09
N ASN A 50 1.36 12.98 7.37
CA ASN A 50 0.30 13.21 6.39
C ASN A 50 -0.09 12.00 5.53
N VAL A 51 0.46 10.79 5.78
CA VAL A 51 -0.13 9.56 5.22
C VAL A 51 -1.27 9.11 6.13
N ALA A 52 -2.48 9.01 5.58
CA ALA A 52 -3.66 8.63 6.36
C ALA A 52 -4.01 7.15 6.23
N ARG A 53 -3.72 6.53 5.08
CA ARG A 53 -4.17 5.17 4.75
C ARG A 53 -3.13 4.40 3.97
N MET A 54 -3.11 3.10 4.21
CA MET A 54 -2.41 2.11 3.42
C MET A 54 -3.42 1.15 2.80
N TYR A 55 -3.29 0.88 1.50
CA TYR A 55 -3.99 -0.19 0.79
C TYR A 55 -2.98 -1.28 0.41
N TYR A 56 -3.42 -2.53 0.41
CA TYR A 56 -2.65 -3.64 -0.17
C TYR A 56 -3.30 -4.08 -1.47
N GLU A 57 -2.53 -4.15 -2.55
CA GLU A 57 -3.06 -4.55 -3.85
C GLU A 57 -3.14 -6.07 -4.01
N ILE A 58 -4.35 -6.56 -4.30
CA ILE A 58 -4.65 -7.99 -4.42
C ILE A 58 -4.97 -8.42 -5.85
N THR A 59 -4.68 -7.59 -6.85
CA THR A 59 -4.92 -7.90 -8.27
C THR A 59 -3.62 -8.28 -8.97
N GLY A 60 -3.55 -9.50 -9.52
CA GLY A 60 -2.41 -9.99 -10.30
C GLY A 60 -2.27 -9.36 -11.68
N LYS A 61 -1.14 -9.66 -12.33
CA LYS A 61 -0.91 -9.40 -13.76
C LYS A 61 -1.07 -10.72 -14.53
N PRO A 62 -1.97 -10.81 -15.52
CA PRO A 62 -3.13 -9.94 -15.79
C PRO A 62 -4.26 -10.09 -14.73
N PRO A 63 -5.28 -9.19 -14.68
CA PRO A 63 -5.58 -8.10 -15.62
C PRO A 63 -4.87 -6.78 -15.33
N ALA A 64 -4.25 -6.62 -14.15
CA ALA A 64 -3.53 -5.41 -13.81
C ALA A 64 -2.12 -5.38 -14.41
N THR A 65 -1.48 -4.21 -14.38
CA THR A 65 -0.03 -4.06 -14.54
C THR A 65 0.68 -4.21 -13.20
N ILE A 66 2.01 -4.35 -13.20
CA ILE A 66 2.80 -4.36 -11.95
C ILE A 66 2.82 -2.95 -11.37
N GLU A 67 3.16 -1.96 -12.19
CA GLU A 67 3.12 -0.55 -11.79
C GLU A 67 1.67 -0.05 -11.69
N TYR A 68 1.48 0.98 -10.86
CA TYR A 68 0.23 1.72 -10.80
C TYR A 68 0.18 2.75 -11.94
N ILE A 69 -0.95 2.81 -12.63
CA ILE A 69 -1.26 3.73 -13.73
C ILE A 69 -2.54 4.49 -13.44
#